data_AF-X1F988-F1
#
_entry.id   AF-X1F988-F1
#
_cell.length_a   1.000
_cell.length_b   1.000
_cell.length_c   1.000
_cell.angle_alpha   90.00
_cell.angle_beta   90.00
_cell.angle_gamma   90.00
#
_symmetry.space_group_name_H-M   'P 1'
#
loop_
_entity.id
_entity.type
_entity.pdbx_description
1 polymer ?
#
loop_
_entity_poly.entity_id
_entity_poly.type
_entity_poly.pdbx_seq_one_letter_code
_entity_poly.pdbx_strand_id
1 'polypeptide(L)'
;VEQEQAHEADLFIYYDHGSETGLVAQGGLGYMVDMWNVDLLKGADVYTMCCSAAADLGKTAFRKGVKTWWGYDRPFSFILEMEDTFCKLANLGMKIKRGSDCSWCEAAVQVRLAYDDEIKTLQDNNGNPWAIISLVNDRDCLVVWCEANPPDTDCTFRGMGIKIFGMAGHKITRLFALASAMGLIGYGVALHDFSHQVWELKGTPISLEGGYVGFLIMFLANMIAMNEYIKSLR
;
A
#
# COMPACT_ATOMS: atom_id res chain seq x y z
N VAL A 1 -4.48 -4.54 35.26
CA VAL A 1 -3.64 -4.65 34.05
C VAL A 1 -4.09 -3.52 33.16
N GLU A 2 -3.41 -2.37 33.26
CA GLU A 2 -3.65 -1.25 32.34
C GLU A 2 -3.37 -1.77 30.93
N GLN A 3 -4.37 -1.64 30.05
CA GLN A 3 -4.15 -1.83 28.62
C GLN A 3 -3.20 -0.73 28.18
N GLU A 4 -1.94 -1.09 27.98
CA GLU A 4 -0.97 -0.28 27.28
C GLU A 4 -1.61 0.10 25.94
N GLN A 5 -2.04 1.35 25.80
CA GLN A 5 -2.50 1.89 24.53
C GLN A 5 -1.31 1.75 23.58
N ALA A 6 -1.35 0.76 22.71
CA ALA A 6 -0.36 0.58 21.67
C ALA A 6 -0.33 1.90 20.89
N HIS A 7 0.73 2.69 21.07
CA HIS A 7 0.96 3.87 20.27
C HIS A 7 1.13 3.38 18.84
N GLU A 8 0.16 3.68 17.96
CA GLU A 8 0.36 3.55 16.53
C GLU A 8 1.58 4.39 16.17
N ALA A 9 2.61 3.75 15.65
CA ALA A 9 3.83 4.45 15.26
C ALA A 9 3.51 5.31 14.02
N ASP A 10 3.55 6.63 14.16
CA ASP A 10 3.33 7.55 13.04
C ASP A 10 4.40 7.39 11.94
N LEU A 11 5.59 6.91 12.32
CA LEU A 11 6.74 6.73 11.44
C LEU A 11 7.47 5.43 11.78
N PHE A 12 7.68 4.60 10.77
CA PHE A 12 8.51 3.42 10.82
C PHE A 12 9.74 3.60 9.93
N ILE A 13 10.92 3.32 10.48
CA ILE A 13 12.21 3.54 9.79
C ILE A 13 12.98 2.22 9.75
N TYR A 14 13.52 1.88 8.59
CA TYR A 14 14.26 0.65 8.40
C TYR A 14 15.49 0.84 7.51
N TYR A 15 16.64 0.35 7.99
CA TYR A 15 17.93 0.33 7.28
C TYR A 15 18.52 -1.07 7.43
N ASP A 16 18.48 -1.86 6.37
CA ASP A 16 19.21 -3.13 6.25
C ASP A 16 18.90 -3.73 4.86
N HIS A 17 19.12 -5.03 4.70
CA HIS A 17 18.66 -5.82 3.57
C HIS A 17 17.14 -5.85 3.45
N GLY A 18 16.68 -5.87 2.21
CA GLY A 18 15.28 -6.04 1.85
C GLY A 18 15.18 -6.94 0.64
N SER A 19 13.97 -7.46 0.44
CA SER A 19 13.57 -8.13 -0.79
C SER A 19 12.21 -7.57 -1.23
N GLU A 20 11.76 -7.97 -2.40
CA GLU A 20 10.41 -7.66 -2.90
C GLU A 20 9.31 -8.10 -1.92
N THR A 21 9.58 -9.06 -1.03
CA THR A 21 8.57 -9.69 -0.16
C THR A 21 8.75 -9.40 1.33
N GLY A 22 9.85 -8.76 1.75
CA GLY A 22 10.11 -8.55 3.17
C GLY A 22 11.33 -7.68 3.51
N LEU A 23 11.29 -7.15 4.72
CA LEU A 23 12.39 -6.47 5.42
C LEU A 23 13.10 -7.51 6.29
N VAL A 24 14.38 -7.78 5.99
CA VAL A 24 15.16 -8.85 6.61
C VAL A 24 15.32 -8.63 8.12
N ALA A 25 15.15 -9.67 8.91
CA ALA A 25 15.40 -9.61 10.34
C ALA A 25 16.91 -9.56 10.61
N GLN A 26 17.30 -8.91 11.71
CA GLN A 26 18.69 -8.89 12.17
C GLN A 26 19.30 -10.31 12.17
N GLY A 27 20.45 -10.46 11.53
CA GLY A 27 21.13 -11.75 11.39
C GLY A 27 20.68 -12.61 10.22
N GLY A 28 19.73 -12.14 9.39
CA GLY A 28 19.43 -12.74 8.08
C GLY A 28 18.59 -14.02 8.08
N LEU A 29 18.07 -14.45 9.24
CA LEU A 29 17.35 -15.72 9.38
C LEU A 29 15.86 -15.66 9.01
N GLY A 30 15.38 -14.55 8.46
CA GLY A 30 13.97 -14.36 8.09
C GLY A 30 13.64 -12.90 7.84
N TYR A 31 12.36 -12.57 7.93
CA TYR A 31 11.85 -11.20 7.80
C TYR A 31 11.28 -10.71 9.12
N MET A 32 11.55 -9.45 9.48
CA MET A 32 10.84 -8.78 10.57
C MET A 32 9.48 -8.27 10.12
N VAL A 33 9.39 -7.82 8.87
CA VAL A 33 8.14 -7.45 8.20
C VAL A 33 8.12 -8.13 6.84
N ASP A 34 7.03 -8.82 6.51
CA ASP A 34 6.82 -9.48 5.23
C ASP A 34 5.36 -9.32 4.76
N MET A 35 5.03 -9.94 3.63
CA MET A 35 3.68 -9.89 3.05
C MET A 35 2.56 -10.31 4.03
N TRP A 36 2.86 -11.18 5.00
CA TRP A 36 1.89 -11.73 5.94
C TRP A 36 1.59 -10.79 7.09
N ASN A 37 2.58 -10.03 7.57
CA ASN A 37 2.45 -9.16 8.73
C ASN A 37 2.61 -7.65 8.43
N VAL A 38 2.75 -7.23 7.16
CA VAL A 38 2.92 -5.80 6.80
C VAL A 38 1.76 -4.88 7.22
N ASP A 39 0.60 -5.43 7.57
CA ASP A 39 -0.50 -4.69 8.19
C ASP A 39 -0.18 -4.17 9.59
N LEU A 40 0.87 -4.66 10.25
CA LEU A 40 1.41 -4.07 11.47
C LEU A 40 1.91 -2.62 11.27
N LEU A 41 2.19 -2.22 10.02
CA LEU A 41 2.62 -0.87 9.67
C LEU A 41 1.46 0.06 9.30
N LYS A 42 0.22 -0.42 9.41
CA LYS A 42 -0.95 0.36 9.01
C LYS A 42 -1.00 1.71 9.76
N GLY A 43 -1.39 2.76 9.04
CA GLY A 43 -1.47 4.11 9.60
C GLY A 43 -0.11 4.82 9.72
N ALA A 44 1.01 4.14 9.52
CA ALA A 44 2.34 4.73 9.56
C ALA A 44 2.75 5.34 8.22
N ASP A 45 3.65 6.32 8.26
CA ASP A 45 4.61 6.55 7.19
C ASP A 45 5.77 5.57 7.33
N VAL A 46 6.21 4.95 6.23
CA VAL A 46 7.28 3.96 6.21
C VAL A 46 8.45 4.49 5.41
N TYR A 47 9.61 4.63 6.03
CA TYR A 47 10.86 5.04 5.40
C TYR A 47 11.86 3.91 5.39
N THR A 48 12.24 3.45 4.21
CA THR A 48 13.18 2.35 4.05
C THR A 48 14.39 2.75 3.22
N MET A 49 15.56 2.31 3.66
CA MET A 49 16.77 2.22 2.87
C MET A 49 17.14 0.74 2.79
N CYS A 50 16.58 0.05 1.80
CA CYS A 50 16.80 -1.37 1.56
C CYS A 50 16.47 -1.73 0.11
N CYS A 51 17.00 -2.86 -0.35
CA CYS A 51 16.83 -3.31 -1.73
C CYS A 51 15.40 -3.79 -2.01
N SER A 52 14.83 -3.34 -3.14
CA SER A 52 13.63 -3.88 -3.79
C SER A 52 12.33 -3.95 -2.97
N ALA A 53 12.31 -3.52 -1.70
CA ALA A 53 11.13 -3.64 -0.87
C ALA A 53 9.95 -2.77 -1.34
N ALA A 54 10.20 -1.71 -2.12
CA ALA A 54 9.11 -0.95 -2.72
C ALA A 54 8.45 -1.66 -3.92
N ALA A 55 9.06 -2.74 -4.45
CA ALA A 55 8.54 -3.44 -5.63
C ALA A 55 7.18 -4.10 -5.37
N ASP A 56 7.07 -4.92 -4.32
CA ASP A 56 5.86 -5.69 -4.01
C ASP A 56 5.38 -5.48 -2.58
N LEU A 57 6.29 -5.54 -1.59
CA LEU A 57 5.98 -5.31 -0.19
C LEU A 57 5.41 -3.91 0.01
N GLY A 58 6.07 -2.86 -0.50
CA GLY A 58 5.61 -1.48 -0.38
C GLY A 58 4.26 -1.23 -1.04
N LYS A 59 4.01 -1.84 -2.22
CA LYS A 59 2.68 -1.79 -2.87
C LYS A 59 1.62 -2.46 -2.01
N THR A 60 1.96 -3.60 -1.40
CA THR A 60 1.07 -4.37 -0.52
C THR A 60 0.78 -3.62 0.77
N ALA A 61 1.80 -3.01 1.36
CA ALA A 61 1.72 -2.17 2.55
C ALA A 61 0.76 -0.99 2.33
N PHE A 62 0.93 -0.25 1.22
CA PHE A 62 0.04 0.85 0.85
C PHE A 62 -1.42 0.39 0.74
N ARG A 63 -1.66 -0.73 0.05
CA ARG A 63 -3.01 -1.31 -0.09
C ARG A 63 -3.59 -1.80 1.24
N LYS A 64 -2.75 -2.19 2.21
CA LYS A 64 -3.13 -2.57 3.57
C LYS A 64 -3.29 -1.38 4.52
N GLY A 65 -3.06 -0.15 4.07
CA GLY A 65 -3.36 1.07 4.82
C GLY A 65 -2.15 1.79 5.42
N VAL A 66 -0.92 1.46 4.99
CA VAL A 66 0.23 2.37 5.18
C VAL A 66 -0.07 3.70 4.47
N LYS A 67 0.21 4.84 5.12
CA LYS A 67 -0.03 6.19 4.58
C LYS A 67 0.91 6.47 3.41
N THR A 68 2.20 6.26 3.65
CA THR A 68 3.26 6.44 2.66
C THR A 68 4.30 5.35 2.78
N TRP A 69 4.82 4.87 1.65
CA TRP A 69 6.01 4.01 1.61
C TRP A 69 7.11 4.67 0.80
N TRP A 70 8.24 4.97 1.42
CA TRP A 70 9.48 5.42 0.79
C TRP A 70 10.46 4.26 0.70
N GLY A 71 10.98 3.97 -0.49
CA GLY A 71 12.00 2.94 -0.68
C GLY A 71 12.40 2.75 -2.13
N TYR A 72 13.06 1.64 -2.42
CA TYR A 72 13.58 1.33 -3.75
C TYR A 72 12.85 0.12 -4.36
N ASP A 73 12.46 0.20 -5.64
CA ASP A 73 11.78 -0.88 -6.37
C ASP A 73 12.74 -1.89 -7.03
N ARG A 74 14.03 -1.60 -6.98
CA ARG A 74 15.14 -2.41 -7.46
C ARG A 74 16.29 -2.37 -6.44
N PRO A 75 17.37 -3.14 -6.64
CA PRO A 75 18.53 -3.08 -5.75
C PRO A 75 19.12 -1.67 -5.67
N PHE A 76 19.38 -1.22 -4.44
CA PHE A 76 20.16 -0.02 -4.15
C PHE A 76 21.64 -0.37 -4.24
N SER A 77 22.43 0.43 -4.95
CA SER A 77 23.85 0.15 -5.22
C SER A 77 24.72 1.30 -4.76
N PHE A 78 25.85 1.01 -4.13
CA PHE A 78 26.77 2.05 -3.68
C PHE A 78 28.23 1.67 -3.93
N ILE A 79 29.06 2.70 -3.98
CA ILE A 79 30.51 2.59 -4.14
C ILE A 79 31.15 3.00 -2.81
N LEU A 80 31.97 2.13 -2.23
CA LEU A 80 32.55 2.29 -0.89
C LEU A 80 33.38 3.57 -0.76
N GLU A 81 34.12 3.93 -1.81
CA GLU A 81 34.93 5.15 -1.83
C GLU A 81 34.09 6.44 -1.79
N MET A 82 32.78 6.34 -2.01
CA MET A 82 31.84 7.46 -1.99
C MET A 82 30.70 7.22 -0.98
N GLU A 83 30.92 6.38 0.03
CA GLU A 83 29.90 6.01 1.03
C GLU A 83 29.17 7.23 1.61
N ASP A 84 29.90 8.28 1.98
CA ASP A 84 29.32 9.52 2.52
C ASP A 84 28.30 10.18 1.57
N THR A 85 28.57 10.17 0.26
CA THR A 85 27.66 10.70 -0.75
C THR A 85 26.39 9.86 -0.84
N PHE A 86 26.53 8.53 -0.92
CA PHE A 86 25.38 7.62 -0.96
C PHE A 86 24.56 7.70 0.32
N CYS A 87 25.19 7.71 1.50
CA CYS A 87 24.54 7.89 2.78
C CYS A 87 23.82 9.24 2.87
N LYS A 88 24.42 10.32 2.38
CA LYS A 88 23.79 11.64 2.35
C LYS A 88 22.51 11.61 1.52
N LEU A 89 22.55 11.06 0.32
CA LEU A 89 21.41 11.01 -0.60
C LEU A 89 20.30 10.08 -0.09
N ALA A 90 20.67 8.89 0.40
CA ALA A 90 19.73 7.93 0.98
C ALA A 90 18.98 8.46 2.22
N ASN A 91 19.57 9.43 2.95
CA ASN A 91 18.95 10.07 4.11
C ASN A 91 18.32 11.44 3.81
N LEU A 92 18.48 11.96 2.59
CA LEU A 92 18.06 13.32 2.25
C LEU A 92 16.53 13.48 2.31
N GLY A 93 15.78 12.46 1.89
CA GLY A 93 14.31 12.47 1.93
C GLY A 93 13.77 12.69 3.33
N MET A 94 14.30 11.94 4.30
CA MET A 94 13.96 12.11 5.72
C MET A 94 14.30 13.52 6.22
N LYS A 95 15.49 14.02 5.89
CA LYS A 95 15.92 15.38 6.31
C LYS A 95 14.99 16.46 5.77
N ILE A 96 14.63 16.38 4.48
CA ILE A 96 13.70 17.32 3.86
C ILE A 96 12.34 17.25 4.55
N LYS A 97 11.75 16.04 4.66
CA LYS A 97 10.43 15.83 5.24
C LYS A 97 10.30 16.35 6.68
N ARG A 98 11.38 16.27 7.46
CA ARG A 98 11.44 16.73 8.86
C ARG A 98 11.80 18.21 8.99
N GLY A 99 12.45 18.78 7.98
CA GLY A 99 12.91 20.18 7.97
C GLY A 99 11.94 21.16 7.28
N SER A 100 10.94 20.67 6.56
CA SER A 100 9.96 21.49 5.85
C SER A 100 8.55 20.90 5.92
N ASP A 101 7.55 21.74 5.67
CA ASP A 101 6.15 21.33 5.56
C ASP A 101 5.82 20.85 4.15
N CYS A 102 6.54 19.83 3.67
CA CYS A 102 6.26 19.19 2.39
C CYS A 102 5.74 17.77 2.58
N SER A 103 5.06 17.25 1.56
CA SER A 103 4.71 15.84 1.44
C SER A 103 5.94 14.99 1.12
N TRP A 104 5.84 13.67 1.35
CA TRP A 104 6.89 12.72 0.94
C TRP A 104 7.10 12.67 -0.57
N CYS A 105 6.03 12.82 -1.35
CA CYS A 105 6.10 12.82 -2.80
C CYS A 105 6.81 14.08 -3.33
N GLU A 106 6.66 15.24 -2.69
CA GLU A 106 7.48 16.44 -2.98
C GLU A 106 8.94 16.29 -2.53
N ALA A 107 9.18 15.67 -1.36
CA ALA A 107 10.54 15.38 -0.90
C ALA A 107 11.28 14.46 -1.89
N ALA A 108 10.61 13.48 -2.49
CA ALA A 108 11.19 12.60 -3.50
C ALA A 108 11.64 13.34 -4.76
N VAL A 109 10.88 14.35 -5.20
CA VAL A 109 11.28 15.21 -6.33
C VAL A 109 12.58 15.94 -6.00
N GLN A 110 12.68 16.53 -4.81
CA GLN A 110 13.90 17.23 -4.38
C GLN A 110 15.10 16.29 -4.24
N VAL A 111 14.88 15.06 -3.75
CA VAL A 111 15.94 14.04 -3.69
C VAL A 111 16.42 13.67 -5.08
N ARG A 112 15.52 13.47 -6.06
CA ARG A 112 15.91 13.16 -7.45
C ARG A 112 16.73 14.29 -8.08
N LEU A 113 16.37 15.55 -7.82
CA LEU A 113 17.18 16.69 -8.25
C LEU A 113 18.57 16.68 -7.62
N ALA A 114 18.68 16.33 -6.33
CA ALA A 114 19.98 16.20 -5.68
C ALA A 114 20.83 15.04 -6.25
N TYR A 115 20.20 13.94 -6.65
CA TYR A 115 20.89 12.88 -7.41
C TYR A 115 21.38 13.42 -8.76
N ASP A 116 20.53 14.14 -9.51
CA ASP A 116 20.90 14.72 -10.81
C ASP A 116 22.09 15.68 -10.71
N ASP A 117 22.13 16.52 -9.68
CA ASP A 117 23.23 17.44 -9.41
C ASP A 117 24.56 16.70 -9.11
N GLU A 118 24.50 15.63 -8.31
CA GLU A 118 25.67 14.82 -7.97
C GLU A 118 26.18 14.04 -9.19
N ILE A 119 25.25 13.44 -9.96
CA ILE A 119 25.54 12.76 -11.23
C ILE A 119 26.25 13.72 -12.18
N LYS A 120 25.70 14.92 -12.36
CA LYS A 120 26.28 15.95 -13.23
C LYS A 120 27.67 16.35 -12.76
N THR A 121 27.84 16.56 -11.45
CA THR A 121 29.13 16.92 -10.85
C THR A 121 30.19 15.86 -11.12
N LEU A 122 29.85 14.58 -11.01
CA LEU A 122 30.77 13.49 -11.33
C LEU A 122 31.07 13.42 -12.83
N GLN A 123 30.08 13.62 -13.70
CA GLN A 123 30.28 13.65 -15.15
C GLN A 123 31.23 14.78 -15.57
N ASP A 124 31.01 16.00 -15.08
CA ASP A 124 31.78 17.18 -15.41
C ASP A 124 33.24 17.09 -14.92
N ASN A 125 33.47 16.38 -13.80
CA ASN A 125 34.80 16.20 -13.21
C ASN A 125 35.48 14.87 -13.59
N ASN A 126 34.94 14.13 -14.57
CA ASN A 126 35.46 12.83 -15.00
C ASN A 126 35.62 11.84 -13.83
N GLY A 127 34.61 11.82 -12.95
CA GLY A 127 34.52 10.96 -11.77
C GLY A 127 34.29 9.48 -12.11
N ASN A 128 34.17 8.65 -11.07
CA ASN A 128 34.05 7.20 -11.23
C ASN A 128 32.77 6.83 -12.02
N PRO A 129 32.88 6.19 -13.20
CA PRO A 129 31.72 5.83 -14.02
C PRO A 129 30.77 4.85 -13.31
N TRP A 130 31.28 3.98 -12.43
CA TRP A 130 30.46 3.05 -11.65
C TRP A 130 29.63 3.77 -10.58
N ALA A 131 30.17 4.86 -10.00
CA ALA A 131 29.41 5.69 -9.09
C ALA A 131 28.26 6.41 -9.81
N ILE A 132 28.54 6.95 -11.01
CA ILE A 132 27.53 7.57 -11.85
C ILE A 132 26.40 6.58 -12.19
N ILE A 133 26.74 5.36 -12.63
CA ILE A 133 25.75 4.32 -12.94
C ILE A 133 24.92 3.96 -11.70
N SER A 134 25.57 3.81 -10.54
CA SER A 134 24.88 3.46 -9.29
C SER A 134 23.92 4.58 -8.85
N LEU A 135 24.35 5.84 -8.91
CA LEU A 135 23.50 7.00 -8.59
C LEU A 135 22.31 7.12 -9.55
N VAL A 136 22.52 6.88 -10.85
CA VAL A 136 21.43 6.84 -11.84
C VAL A 136 20.44 5.74 -11.49
N ASN A 137 20.92 4.53 -11.19
CA ASN A 137 20.07 3.42 -10.78
C ASN A 137 19.24 3.79 -9.53
N ASP A 138 19.89 4.27 -8.48
CA ASP A 138 19.24 4.57 -7.20
C ASP A 138 18.22 5.70 -7.32
N ARG A 139 18.52 6.74 -8.12
CA ARG A 139 17.57 7.81 -8.45
C ARG A 139 16.33 7.26 -9.14
N ASP A 140 16.53 6.39 -10.13
CA ASP A 140 15.47 5.86 -10.98
C ASP A 140 14.64 4.78 -10.28
N CYS A 141 15.22 4.06 -9.31
CA CYS A 141 14.51 3.05 -8.53
C CYS A 141 13.94 3.58 -7.21
N LEU A 142 14.26 4.81 -6.81
CA LEU A 142 13.61 5.48 -5.69
C LEU A 142 12.13 5.72 -6.01
N VAL A 143 11.26 5.15 -5.20
CA VAL A 143 9.81 5.29 -5.34
C VAL A 143 9.18 5.67 -4.00
N VAL A 144 8.15 6.50 -4.09
CA VAL A 144 7.28 6.82 -2.96
C VAL A 144 5.85 6.45 -3.32
N TRP A 145 5.31 5.44 -2.66
CA TRP A 145 3.90 5.10 -2.76
C TRP A 145 3.12 5.97 -1.78
N CYS A 146 2.30 6.88 -2.31
CA CYS A 146 1.49 7.82 -1.56
C CYS A 146 0.13 7.97 -2.26
N GLU A 147 -0.83 8.71 -1.67
CA GLU A 147 -2.12 8.93 -2.33
C GLU A 147 -1.99 9.69 -3.67
N ALA A 148 -0.99 10.58 -3.78
CA ALA A 148 -0.69 11.29 -5.03
C ALA A 148 0.09 10.45 -6.05
N ASN A 149 0.69 9.33 -5.62
CA ASN A 149 1.43 8.40 -6.47
C ASN A 149 1.13 6.95 -6.03
N PRO A 150 -0.11 6.47 -6.26
CA PRO A 150 -0.50 5.14 -5.82
C PRO A 150 0.17 4.07 -6.68
N PRO A 151 0.36 2.85 -6.15
CA PRO A 151 0.96 1.77 -6.91
C PRO A 151 0.01 1.24 -7.98
N ASP A 152 0.55 0.96 -9.17
CA ASP A 152 -0.17 0.34 -10.27
C ASP A 152 -0.78 -1.01 -9.90
N THR A 153 -1.75 -1.48 -10.69
CA THR A 153 -2.40 -2.77 -10.48
C THR A 153 -2.69 -3.50 -11.77
N ASP A 154 -2.22 -4.76 -11.84
CA ASP A 154 -2.56 -5.67 -12.94
C ASP A 154 -3.86 -6.46 -12.66
N CYS A 155 -4.39 -6.37 -11.43
CA CYS A 155 -5.64 -7.03 -11.06
C CYS A 155 -6.85 -6.33 -11.70
N THR A 156 -7.54 -7.02 -12.61
CA THR A 156 -8.72 -6.52 -13.34
C THR A 156 -9.81 -5.96 -12.41
N PHE A 157 -10.15 -6.69 -11.35
CA PHE A 157 -11.18 -6.26 -10.40
C PHE A 157 -10.76 -5.03 -9.60
N ARG A 158 -9.47 -4.92 -9.24
CA ARG A 158 -8.96 -3.71 -8.60
C ARG A 158 -8.96 -2.54 -9.56
N GLY A 159 -8.55 -2.75 -10.82
CA GLY A 159 -8.61 -1.73 -11.86
C GLY A 159 -10.04 -1.22 -12.06
N MET A 160 -11.04 -2.11 -12.04
CA MET A 160 -12.46 -1.71 -12.05
C MET A 160 -12.84 -0.92 -10.79
N GLY A 161 -12.42 -1.38 -9.62
CA GLY A 161 -12.64 -0.68 -8.34
C GLY A 161 -12.05 0.73 -8.34
N ILE A 162 -10.84 0.92 -8.88
CA ILE A 162 -10.20 2.24 -9.01
C ILE A 162 -10.98 3.13 -9.99
N LYS A 163 -11.45 2.58 -11.11
CA LYS A 163 -12.28 3.34 -12.07
C LYS A 163 -13.60 3.83 -11.47
N ILE A 164 -14.21 3.05 -10.57
CA ILE A 164 -15.51 3.37 -9.97
C ILE A 164 -15.35 4.23 -8.71
N PHE A 165 -14.38 3.91 -7.85
CA PHE A 165 -14.24 4.47 -6.50
C PHE A 165 -12.97 5.31 -6.31
N GLY A 166 -12.16 5.52 -7.35
CA GLY A 166 -10.89 6.26 -7.28
C GLY A 166 -9.91 5.63 -6.29
N MET A 167 -9.33 6.47 -5.42
CA MET A 167 -8.33 6.05 -4.43
C MET A 167 -8.82 4.96 -3.47
N ALA A 168 -10.11 4.99 -3.11
CA ALA A 168 -10.69 3.94 -2.26
C ALA A 168 -10.56 2.55 -2.91
N GLY A 169 -10.59 2.48 -4.24
CA GLY A 169 -10.43 1.26 -5.03
C GLY A 169 -9.08 0.55 -4.80
N HIS A 170 -8.01 1.26 -4.46
CA HIS A 170 -6.73 0.65 -4.12
C HIS A 170 -6.77 -0.12 -2.80
N LYS A 171 -7.64 0.31 -1.87
CA LYS A 171 -7.75 -0.22 -0.50
C LYS A 171 -8.90 -1.21 -0.33
N ILE A 172 -9.72 -1.45 -1.36
CA ILE A 172 -10.79 -2.47 -1.33
C ILE A 172 -10.18 -3.86 -1.15
N THR A 173 -10.56 -4.53 -0.07
CA THR A 173 -10.15 -5.90 0.23
C THR A 173 -10.96 -6.90 -0.59
N ARG A 174 -10.41 -8.10 -0.81
CA ARG A 174 -11.14 -9.21 -1.45
C ARG A 174 -12.40 -9.57 -0.66
N LEU A 175 -12.34 -9.47 0.66
CA LEU A 175 -13.46 -9.78 1.53
C LEU A 175 -14.59 -8.75 1.39
N PHE A 176 -14.26 -7.46 1.29
CA PHE A 176 -15.25 -6.41 1.01
C PHE A 176 -15.90 -6.60 -0.37
N ALA A 177 -15.12 -6.94 -1.39
CA ALA A 177 -15.65 -7.22 -2.73
C ALA A 177 -16.57 -8.44 -2.73
N LEU A 178 -16.18 -9.52 -2.04
CA LEU A 178 -17.01 -10.72 -1.88
C LEU A 178 -18.30 -10.41 -1.12
N ALA A 179 -18.22 -9.63 -0.04
CA ALA A 179 -19.38 -9.19 0.72
C ALA A 179 -20.34 -8.37 -0.13
N SER A 180 -19.82 -7.43 -0.92
CA SER A 180 -20.64 -6.66 -1.88
C SER A 180 -21.34 -7.55 -2.90
N ALA A 181 -20.62 -8.53 -3.47
CA ALA A 181 -21.19 -9.49 -4.42
C ALA A 181 -22.29 -10.36 -3.78
N MET A 182 -22.04 -10.88 -2.57
CA MET A 182 -23.06 -11.61 -1.79
C MET A 182 -24.29 -10.75 -1.52
N GLY A 183 -24.10 -9.48 -1.16
CA GLY A 183 -25.19 -8.54 -0.93
C GLY A 183 -26.07 -8.34 -2.17
N LEU A 184 -25.47 -8.20 -3.34
CA LEU A 184 -26.19 -8.10 -4.62
C LEU A 184 -26.95 -9.39 -4.96
N ILE A 185 -26.37 -10.57 -4.69
CA ILE A 185 -27.06 -11.85 -4.89
C ILE A 185 -28.26 -11.96 -3.94
N GLY A 186 -28.07 -11.66 -2.65
CA GLY A 186 -29.16 -11.68 -1.67
C GLY A 186 -30.29 -10.72 -2.04
N TYR A 187 -29.95 -9.52 -2.51
CA TYR A 187 -30.93 -8.56 -3.04
C TYR A 187 -31.68 -9.11 -4.25
N GLY A 188 -30.98 -9.74 -5.20
CA GLY A 188 -31.60 -10.37 -6.36
C GLY A 188 -32.58 -11.48 -6.00
N VAL A 189 -32.22 -12.34 -5.04
CA VAL A 189 -33.09 -13.41 -4.55
C VAL A 189 -34.34 -12.84 -3.86
N ALA A 190 -34.17 -11.86 -2.97
CA ALA A 190 -35.28 -11.23 -2.27
C ALA A 190 -36.23 -10.48 -3.22
N LEU A 191 -35.67 -9.77 -4.20
CA LEU A 191 -36.44 -9.05 -5.21
C LEU A 191 -37.19 -10.02 -6.13
N HIS A 192 -36.55 -11.10 -6.57
CA HIS A 192 -37.18 -12.13 -7.39
C HIS A 192 -38.37 -12.78 -6.68
N ASP A 193 -38.20 -13.17 -5.41
CA ASP A 193 -39.29 -13.73 -4.60
C ASP A 193 -40.44 -12.73 -4.43
N PHE A 194 -40.11 -11.47 -4.10
CA PHE A 194 -41.12 -10.41 -3.99
C PHE A 194 -41.89 -10.22 -5.30
N SER A 195 -41.20 -10.15 -6.45
CA SER A 195 -41.84 -10.02 -7.76
C SER A 195 -42.78 -11.20 -8.04
N HIS A 196 -42.35 -12.43 -7.81
CA HIS A 196 -43.17 -13.63 -7.98
C HIS A 196 -44.43 -13.56 -7.10
N GLN A 197 -44.32 -13.09 -5.86
CA GLN A 197 -45.48 -12.98 -4.97
C GLN A 197 -46.49 -11.92 -5.36
N VAL A 198 -46.01 -10.76 -5.78
CA VAL A 198 -46.89 -9.67 -6.18
C VAL A 198 -47.57 -10.00 -7.52
N TRP A 199 -46.84 -10.60 -8.46
CA TRP A 199 -47.29 -10.72 -9.85
C TRP A 199 -47.98 -12.06 -10.12
N GLU A 200 -47.52 -13.15 -9.52
CA GLU A 200 -48.08 -14.49 -9.76
C GLU A 200 -49.03 -14.92 -8.65
N LEU A 201 -48.67 -14.66 -7.39
CA LEU A 201 -49.44 -15.13 -6.22
C LEU A 201 -50.43 -14.09 -5.67
N LYS A 202 -50.52 -12.90 -6.29
CA LYS A 202 -51.48 -11.83 -5.95
C LYS A 202 -51.47 -11.39 -4.47
N GLY A 203 -50.30 -11.34 -3.84
CA GLY A 203 -50.13 -10.72 -2.53
C GLY A 203 -50.06 -11.67 -1.33
N THR A 204 -49.50 -12.87 -1.52
CA THR A 204 -49.11 -13.74 -0.39
C THR A 204 -47.88 -13.18 0.36
N PRO A 205 -47.62 -13.57 1.63
CA PRO A 205 -46.43 -13.17 2.38
C PRO A 205 -45.12 -13.74 1.81
N ILE A 206 -44.00 -13.01 2.00
CA ILE A 206 -42.63 -13.36 1.56
C ILE A 206 -42.27 -14.81 1.91
N SER A 207 -41.70 -15.55 0.96
CA SER A 207 -41.49 -16.99 1.10
C SER A 207 -40.27 -17.24 1.99
N LEU A 208 -40.36 -18.30 2.80
CA LEU A 208 -39.26 -18.70 3.68
C LEU A 208 -37.99 -19.06 2.87
N GLU A 209 -38.17 -19.69 1.71
CA GLU A 209 -37.10 -20.23 0.88
C GLU A 209 -36.45 -19.18 -0.02
N GLY A 210 -37.23 -18.19 -0.48
CA GLY A 210 -36.75 -17.10 -1.33
C GLY A 210 -36.39 -15.88 -0.50
N GLY A 211 -37.38 -15.08 -0.10
CA GLY A 211 -37.12 -13.76 0.45
C GLY A 211 -36.36 -13.77 1.77
N TYR A 212 -36.68 -14.65 2.71
CA TYR A 212 -35.93 -14.72 3.98
C TYR A 212 -34.48 -15.17 3.79
N VAL A 213 -34.21 -16.11 2.87
CA VAL A 213 -32.84 -16.51 2.51
C VAL A 213 -32.10 -15.33 1.86
N GLY A 214 -32.75 -14.61 0.94
CA GLY A 214 -32.20 -13.41 0.33
C GLY A 214 -31.83 -12.34 1.37
N PHE A 215 -32.73 -12.06 2.32
CA PHE A 215 -32.48 -11.12 3.41
C PHE A 215 -31.36 -11.58 4.35
N LEU A 216 -31.27 -12.89 4.66
CA LEU A 216 -30.17 -13.42 5.48
C LEU A 216 -28.81 -13.25 4.79
N ILE A 217 -28.74 -13.54 3.49
CA ILE A 217 -27.52 -13.32 2.69
C ILE A 217 -27.14 -11.83 2.70
N MET A 218 -28.11 -10.94 2.49
CA MET A 218 -27.88 -9.49 2.56
C MET A 218 -27.38 -9.06 3.94
N PHE A 219 -27.97 -9.59 5.01
CA PHE A 219 -27.58 -9.25 6.38
C PHE A 219 -26.13 -9.66 6.66
N LEU A 220 -25.77 -10.90 6.34
CA LEU A 220 -24.39 -11.39 6.49
C LEU A 220 -23.39 -10.59 5.64
N ALA A 221 -23.75 -10.28 4.39
CA ALA A 221 -22.96 -9.44 3.51
C ALA A 221 -22.71 -8.05 4.12
N ASN A 222 -23.74 -7.39 4.65
CA ASN A 222 -23.61 -6.08 5.29
C ASN A 222 -22.74 -6.16 6.56
N MET A 223 -22.88 -7.22 7.37
CA MET A 223 -22.01 -7.40 8.55
C MET A 223 -20.54 -7.52 8.15
N ILE A 224 -20.23 -8.31 7.12
CA ILE A 224 -18.85 -8.48 6.64
C ILE A 224 -18.34 -7.16 6.05
N ALA A 225 -19.12 -6.49 5.20
CA ALA A 225 -18.73 -5.22 4.60
C ALA A 225 -18.52 -4.13 5.64
N MET A 226 -19.38 -4.05 6.66
CA MET A 226 -19.26 -3.09 7.76
C MET A 226 -18.05 -3.38 8.63
N ASN A 227 -17.75 -4.65 8.91
CA ASN A 227 -16.53 -5.04 9.63
C ASN A 227 -15.27 -4.62 8.86
N GLU A 228 -15.23 -4.87 7.54
CA GLU A 228 -14.11 -4.44 6.69
C GLU A 228 -14.00 -2.91 6.61
N TYR A 229 -15.12 -2.19 6.57
CA TYR A 229 -15.14 -0.72 6.62
C TYR A 229 -14.60 -0.19 7.95
N ILE A 230 -15.05 -0.73 9.09
CA ILE A 230 -14.55 -0.36 10.42
C ILE A 230 -13.05 -0.64 10.53
N LYS A 231 -12.59 -1.80 10.03
CA LYS A 231 -11.15 -2.08 9.95
C LYS A 231 -10.46 -1.04 9.12
N SER A 232 -10.98 -0.61 7.97
CA SER A 232 -10.31 0.39 7.13
C SER A 232 -10.13 1.77 7.79
N LEU A 233 -10.96 2.10 8.78
CA LEU A 233 -10.90 3.38 9.51
C LEU A 233 -9.92 3.38 10.70
N ARG A 234 -9.53 2.19 11.19
CA ARG A 234 -8.48 2.03 12.22
C ARG A 234 -7.17 1.76 11.50
#